data_AF-A0A368UBJ3-F1
#
_entry.id   AF-A0A368UBJ3-F1
#
_cell.length_a   1.000
_cell.length_b   1.000
_cell.length_c   1.000
_cell.angle_alpha   90.00
_cell.angle_beta   90.00
_cell.angle_gamma   90.00
#
_symmetry.space_group_name_H-M   'P 1'
#
loop_
_entity.id
_entity.type
_entity.pdbx_description
1 polymer ?
#
loop_
_entity_poly.entity_id
_entity_poly.type
_entity_poly.pdbx_seq_one_letter_code
_entity_poly.pdbx_strand_id
1 'polypeptide(L)' 'MTKASSKQARIEPIYEADDLHQNVIGWHVIDETEPENEVVVSEHETQQEAIEAAKEFEQREI' A
#
# COMPACT_ATOMS: atom_id res chain seq x y z
N MET A 1 -20.28 3.85 -19.73
CA MET A 1 -19.58 4.59 -18.67
C MET A 1 -18.63 3.61 -18.00
N THR A 2 -17.43 3.42 -18.56
CA THR A 2 -16.38 2.70 -17.85
C THR A 2 -15.93 3.64 -16.74
N LYS A 3 -16.25 3.33 -15.48
CA LYS A 3 -15.55 3.95 -14.35
C LYS A 3 -14.07 3.66 -14.63
N ALA A 4 -13.30 4.66 -15.03
CA ALA A 4 -11.86 4.60 -14.80
C ALA A 4 -11.76 4.36 -13.29
N SER A 5 -11.35 3.16 -12.89
CA SER A 5 -11.08 2.89 -11.49
C SER A 5 -10.01 3.91 -11.10
N SER A 6 -10.39 4.92 -10.32
CA SER A 6 -9.43 5.86 -9.75
C SER A 6 -8.37 5.00 -9.06
N LYS A 7 -7.09 5.25 -9.35
CA LYS A 7 -6.01 4.54 -8.67
C LYS A 7 -6.25 4.64 -7.17
N GLN A 8 -6.23 3.50 -6.50
CA GLN A 8 -6.48 3.42 -5.07
C GLN A 8 -5.39 2.56 -4.44
N ALA A 9 -4.78 3.07 -3.37
CA ALA A 9 -3.71 2.38 -2.67
C ALA A 9 -4.06 2.16 -1.19
N ARG A 10 -3.78 0.95 -0.70
CA ARG A 10 -3.92 0.55 0.70
C ARG A 10 -2.55 0.37 1.32
N ILE A 11 -2.45 0.71 2.61
CA ILE A 11 -1.21 0.54 3.37
C ILE A 11 -1.40 -0.59 4.38
N GLU A 12 -0.50 -1.56 4.35
CA GLU A 12 -0.50 -2.69 5.29
C GLU A 12 0.81 -2.80 6.06
N PRO A 13 0.80 -3.02 7.39
CA PRO A 13 2.01 -3.26 8.15
C PRO A 13 2.61 -4.64 7.85
N ILE A 14 3.94 -4.70 7.73
CA ILE A 14 4.72 -5.93 7.71
C ILE A 14 5.05 -6.31 9.16
N TYR A 15 4.71 -7.54 9.54
CA TYR A 15 5.07 -8.10 10.84
C TYR A 15 6.23 -9.08 10.72
N GLU A 16 7.13 -9.06 11.70
CA GLU A 16 8.16 -10.09 11.84
C GLU A 16 7.50 -11.44 12.19
N ALA A 17 7.83 -12.50 11.44
CA ALA A 17 7.15 -13.79 11.52
C ALA A 17 7.44 -14.59 12.81
N ASP A 18 8.49 -14.22 13.55
CA ASP A 18 9.05 -15.02 14.64
C ASP A 18 8.70 -14.51 16.03
N ASP A 19 8.08 -13.33 16.18
CA ASP A 19 7.80 -12.78 17.50
C ASP A 19 6.31 -12.80 17.86
N LEU A 20 6.02 -13.31 19.06
CA LEU A 20 4.72 -13.18 19.75
C LEU A 20 4.36 -11.72 20.02
N HIS A 21 5.29 -10.80 19.77
CA HIS A 21 5.13 -9.36 19.77
C HIS A 21 4.93 -8.88 18.33
N GLN A 22 3.79 -8.23 18.06
CA GLN A 22 3.47 -7.61 16.77
C GLN A 22 4.39 -6.41 16.48
N ASN A 23 5.67 -6.66 16.25
CA ASN A 23 6.60 -5.62 15.85
C ASN A 23 6.42 -5.34 14.37
N VAL A 24 6.06 -4.10 14.04
CA VAL A 24 5.95 -3.65 12.66
C VAL A 24 7.36 -3.36 12.16
N ILE A 25 7.83 -4.17 11.22
CA ILE A 25 9.17 -4.05 10.62
C ILE A 25 9.16 -3.26 9.31
N GLY A 26 7.97 -2.91 8.81
CA GLY A 26 7.81 -2.09 7.62
C GLY A 26 6.35 -1.96 7.20
N TRP A 27 6.12 -1.40 6.03
CA TRP A 27 4.81 -1.06 5.49
C TRP A 27 4.76 -1.31 3.99
N HIS A 28 3.79 -2.08 3.52
CA HIS A 28 3.48 -2.26 2.11
C HIS A 28 2.53 -1.17 1.64
N VAL A 29 2.75 -0.69 0.42
CA VAL A 29 1.75 0.01 -0.39
C VAL A 29 1.22 -0.99 -1.41
N ILE A 30 -0.08 -1.21 -1.39
CA ILE A 30 -0.79 -2.20 -2.21
C ILE A 30 -1.70 -1.44 -3.15
N ASP A 31 -1.58 -1.67 -4.45
CA ASP A 31 -2.54 -1.23 -5.45
C ASP A 31 -3.82 -2.07 -5.31
N GLU A 32 -4.92 -1.43 -4.94
CA GLU A 32 -6.26 -2.03 -4.84
C GLU A 32 -7.22 -1.47 -5.90
N THR A 33 -6.68 -0.87 -6.97
CA THR A 33 -7.47 -0.36 -8.10
C THR A 33 -8.34 -1.45 -8.72
N GLU A 34 -7.85 -2.69 -8.74
CA GLU A 34 -8.59 -3.90 -9.05
C GLU A 34 -8.67 -4.79 -7.80
N PRO A 35 -9.79 -4.83 -7.07
CA PRO A 35 -9.90 -5.60 -5.82
C PRO A 35 -9.68 -7.11 -5.97
N GLU A 36 -9.81 -7.64 -7.19
CA GLU A 36 -9.53 -9.03 -7.52
C GLU A 36 -8.06 -9.30 -7.86
N ASN A 37 -7.24 -8.26 -7.96
CA ASN A 37 -5.83 -8.31 -8.36
C ASN A 37 -4.99 -7.30 -7.57
N GLU A 38 -5.03 -7.41 -6.24
CA GLU A 38 -4.21 -6.60 -5.34
C GLU A 38 -2.73 -6.93 -5.51
N VAL A 39 -1.89 -5.91 -5.71
CA VAL A 39 -0.44 -6.09 -5.88
C VAL A 39 0.35 -5.13 -5.01
N VAL A 40 1.41 -5.63 -4.38
CA VAL A 40 2.36 -4.77 -3.66
C VAL A 40 3.16 -3.96 -4.67
N VAL A 41 3.07 -2.64 -4.58
CA VAL A 41 3.76 -1.71 -5.49
C VAL A 41 5.02 -1.11 -4.87
N SER A 42 5.09 -1.02 -3.54
CA SER A 42 6.29 -0.60 -2.81
C SER A 42 6.27 -1.04 -1.35
N GLU A 43 7.44 -1.05 -0.73
CA GLU A 43 7.66 -1.35 0.69
C GLU A 43 8.50 -0.22 1.32
N HIS A 44 8.18 0.13 2.57
CA HIS A 44 8.83 1.24 3.28
C HIS A 44 9.09 0.88 4.75
N GLU A 45 10.14 1.45 5.33
CA GLU A 45 10.47 1.24 6.75
C GLU A 45 9.51 1.98 7.68
N THR A 46 9.05 3.17 7.27
CA THR A 46 8.15 3.99 8.08
C THR A 46 6.75 4.10 7.50
N GLN A 47 5.76 4.28 8.38
CA GLN A 47 4.37 4.47 7.98
C GLN A 47 4.20 5.74 7.14
N GLN A 48 4.95 6.80 7.48
CA GLN A 48 4.85 8.08 6.79
C GLN A 48 5.30 7.96 5.33
N GLU A 49 6.40 7.26 5.06
CA GLU A 49 6.88 7.02 3.70
C GLU A 49 5.86 6.22 2.88
N ALA A 50 5.25 5.20 3.47
CA ALA A 50 4.17 4.45 2.81
C ALA A 50 2.94 5.33 2.52
N ILE A 51 2.59 6.27 3.41
CA ILE A 51 1.50 7.23 3.19
C ILE A 51 1.81 8.18 2.04
N GLU A 52 3.03 8.70 1.97
CA GLU A 52 3.45 9.59 0.90
C GLU A 52 3.44 8.85 -0.45
N ALA A 53 4.00 7.63 -0.49
CA ALA A 53 4.00 6.80 -1.68
C ALA A 53 2.59 6.40 -2.16
N ALA A 54 1.68 6.05 -1.24
CA ALA A 54 0.29 5.77 -1.57
C ALA A 54 -0.42 7.00 -2.18
N LYS A 55 -0.23 8.19 -1.59
CA LYS A 55 -0.77 9.44 -2.14
C LYS A 55 -0.23 9.76 -3.54
N GLU A 56 1.08 9.60 -3.73
CA GLU A 56 1.70 9.79 -5.04
C GLU A 56 1.15 8.79 -6.06
N PHE A 57 0.93 7.53 -5.66
CA PHE A 57 0.35 6.51 -6.52
C PHE A 57 -1.05 6.89 -7.01
N GLU A 58 -1.91 7.35 -6.11
CA GLU A 58 -3.28 7.80 -6.42
C GLU A 58 -3.30 9.07 -7.28
N GLN A 59 -2.34 9.99 -7.06
CA GLN A 59 -2.24 11.26 -7.79
C GLN A 59 -1.65 11.16 -9.20
N ARG A 60 -1.03 10.03 -9.56
CA ARG A 60 -0.41 9.85 -10.89
C ARG A 60 -1.41 9.82 -12.06
N GLU A 61 -2.72 9.87 -11.81
CA GLU A 61 -3.80 9.96 -12.83
C GLU A 61 -4.45 11.37 -12.85
N ILE A 62 -3.65 12.43 -12.97
CA ILE A 62 -4.14 13.81 -13.22
C ILE A 62 -3.60 14.33 -14.56
#